data_AF-A0A1I2QS05-F1
#
_entry.id   AF-A0A1I2QS05-F1
#
_cell.length_a   1.000
_cell.length_b   1.000
_cell.length_c   1.000
_cell.angle_alpha   90.00
_cell.angle_beta   90.00
_cell.angle_gamma   90.00
#
_symmetry.space_group_name_H-M   'P 1'
#
loop_
_entity.id
_entity.type
_entity.pdbx_description
1 polymer ?
#
loop_
_entity_poly.entity_id
_entity_poly.type
_entity_poly.pdbx_seq_one_letter_code
_entity_poly.pdbx_strand_id
1 'polypeptide(L)'
;MRFLPQHLMSLAVASLITSLPFTGQAVAGASYKGPESVPVFHPLCLKELKDQEDDGGALDMAVCSEKYKDIVVKKTPDGGYYAKRPVDATGQTQGYVVYKPVGTLDKAMELLLVHDKGDQQGTKASVYVIGRLPHLNPDSRDFITSLGEGGVGCNGGIQSARLVSEAILEVDINVNPATLMALDKLNKKTPALSKTVAVSSLSLKPKNTLDDRPTTCIGTVTKTYDLLNNGESYAWVHFIKENTRVALDPYQQCFDDLVADFVKPPQTINMQDFEIFSRLFSSECSK
;
A
#
# COMPACT_ATOMS: atom_id res chain seq x y z
N MET A 1 -22.38 60.61 -61.38
CA MET A 1 -23.15 60.00 -60.27
C MET A 1 -22.43 58.69 -59.94
N ARG A 2 -21.73 58.47 -58.82
CA ARG A 2 -21.94 58.84 -57.41
C ARG A 2 -20.63 59.29 -56.73
N PHE A 3 -20.80 59.93 -55.59
CA PHE A 3 -19.84 60.66 -54.76
C PHE A 3 -18.91 59.76 -53.91
N LEU A 4 -17.71 60.31 -53.63
CA LEU A 4 -16.69 60.12 -52.57
C LEU A 4 -17.28 59.99 -51.12
N PRO A 5 -16.53 59.66 -50.02
CA PRO A 5 -15.14 60.11 -49.74
C PRO A 5 -14.16 59.26 -48.85
N GLN A 6 -12.90 59.73 -48.82
CA GLN A 6 -11.95 59.93 -47.70
C GLN A 6 -11.61 58.82 -46.68
N HIS A 7 -10.30 58.56 -46.51
CA HIS A 7 -9.45 58.82 -45.33
C HIS A 7 -8.19 57.91 -45.38
N LEU A 8 -7.00 58.48 -45.56
CA LEU A 8 -6.04 58.89 -44.51
C LEU A 8 -5.38 57.70 -43.78
N MET A 9 -4.09 57.53 -44.08
CA MET A 9 -2.98 57.17 -43.20
C MET A 9 -3.18 56.13 -42.09
N SER A 10 -2.32 55.10 -42.07
CA SER A 10 -1.40 54.98 -40.94
C SER A 10 -0.26 53.98 -41.22
N LEU A 11 0.91 54.33 -40.69
CA LEU A 11 2.10 53.48 -40.58
C LEU A 11 1.77 52.18 -39.84
N ALA A 12 2.23 51.05 -40.36
CA ALA A 12 2.45 49.85 -39.55
C ALA A 12 3.93 49.49 -39.63
N VAL A 13 4.64 49.89 -38.57
CA VAL A 13 5.99 49.44 -38.24
C VAL A 13 5.95 47.92 -38.10
N ALA A 14 6.61 47.22 -39.01
CA ALA A 14 6.81 45.78 -38.93
C ALA A 14 7.81 45.48 -37.80
N SER A 15 7.30 45.31 -36.58
CA SER A 15 8.07 44.79 -35.45
C SER A 15 8.16 43.27 -35.59
N LEU A 16 9.23 42.79 -36.22
CA LEU A 16 9.55 41.37 -36.29
C LEU A 16 10.09 40.92 -34.93
N ILE A 17 9.19 40.63 -33.99
CA ILE A 17 9.55 39.94 -32.75
C ILE A 17 9.79 38.48 -33.13
N THR A 18 11.06 38.12 -33.27
CA THR A 18 11.51 36.73 -33.32
C THR A 18 11.13 36.04 -32.01
N SER A 19 9.98 35.36 -32.01
CA SER A 19 9.63 34.38 -30.99
C SER A 19 10.55 33.17 -31.16
N LEU A 20 11.66 33.16 -30.42
CA LEU A 20 12.43 31.94 -30.19
C LEU A 20 11.47 30.91 -29.57
N PRO A 21 11.27 29.73 -30.19
CA PRO A 21 10.51 28.68 -29.54
C PRO A 21 11.31 28.27 -28.30
N PHE A 22 10.77 28.61 -27.13
CA PHE A 22 11.26 28.12 -25.87
C PHE A 22 11.03 26.60 -25.87
N THR A 23 12.02 25.83 -26.32
CA THR A 23 12.06 24.39 -26.10
C THR A 23 12.45 24.15 -24.64
N GLY A 24 11.59 24.61 -23.73
CA GLY A 24 11.57 24.07 -22.39
C GLY A 24 11.12 22.63 -22.53
N GLN A 25 12.05 21.69 -22.42
CA GLN A 25 11.68 20.33 -22.06
C GLN A 25 10.95 20.45 -20.73
N ALA A 26 9.63 20.41 -20.77
CA ALA A 26 8.82 20.14 -19.60
C ALA A 26 9.21 18.72 -19.18
N VAL A 27 10.19 18.61 -18.28
CA VAL A 27 10.38 17.39 -17.51
C VAL A 27 9.10 17.28 -16.72
N ALA A 28 8.16 16.46 -17.21
CA ALA A 28 6.97 16.13 -16.45
C ALA A 28 7.48 15.51 -15.15
N GLY A 29 7.37 16.24 -14.05
CA GLY A 29 7.73 15.72 -12.74
C GLY A 29 6.88 14.50 -12.42
N ALA A 30 7.42 13.60 -11.60
CA ALA A 30 6.66 12.48 -11.08
C ALA A 30 5.37 13.02 -10.42
N SER A 31 4.26 12.37 -10.71
CA SER A 31 2.93 12.81 -10.32
C SER A 31 2.16 11.67 -9.69
N TYR A 32 1.28 12.00 -8.74
CA TYR A 32 0.41 11.03 -8.12
C TYR A 32 -1.02 11.53 -8.02
N LYS A 33 -1.95 10.58 -7.89
CA LYS A 33 -3.36 10.86 -7.62
C LYS A 33 -3.93 9.88 -6.60
N GLY A 34 -4.98 10.31 -5.91
CA GLY A 34 -5.64 9.53 -4.87
C GLY A 34 -6.39 8.30 -5.38
N PRO A 35 -7.03 7.55 -4.47
CA PRO A 35 -7.77 6.31 -4.76
C PRO A 35 -8.76 6.38 -5.92
N GLU A 36 -9.39 7.54 -6.12
CA GLU A 36 -10.38 7.80 -7.17
C GLU A 36 -9.81 7.77 -8.59
N SER A 37 -8.49 7.83 -8.73
CA SER A 37 -7.80 7.79 -10.02
C SER A 37 -7.62 6.39 -10.60
N VAL A 38 -7.84 5.36 -9.78
CA VAL A 38 -7.73 3.95 -10.18
C VAL A 38 -9.06 3.51 -10.82
N PRO A 39 -9.05 3.03 -12.07
CA PRO A 39 -10.25 2.47 -12.70
C PRO A 39 -10.73 1.22 -11.97
N VAL A 40 -12.05 1.14 -11.74
CA VAL A 40 -12.66 0.00 -11.05
C VAL A 40 -12.80 -1.18 -12.01
N PHE A 41 -12.45 -2.37 -11.53
CA PHE A 41 -12.61 -3.64 -12.23
C PHE A 41 -13.05 -4.77 -11.28
N HIS A 42 -13.41 -5.93 -11.83
CA HIS A 42 -13.87 -7.06 -11.03
C HIS A 42 -12.73 -7.66 -10.18
N PRO A 43 -12.86 -7.80 -8.84
CA PRO A 43 -11.76 -8.25 -7.96
C PRO A 43 -11.15 -9.61 -8.33
N LEU A 44 -11.94 -10.54 -8.87
CA LEU A 44 -11.44 -11.86 -9.26
C LEU A 44 -10.45 -11.83 -10.45
N CYS A 45 -10.40 -10.73 -11.21
CA CYS A 45 -9.42 -10.54 -12.28
C CYS A 45 -7.98 -10.37 -11.79
N LEU A 46 -7.79 -10.03 -10.51
CA LEU A 46 -6.44 -9.92 -9.93
C LEU A 46 -5.69 -11.24 -9.96
N LYS A 47 -6.38 -12.38 -9.81
CA LYS A 47 -5.73 -13.69 -9.92
C LYS A 47 -5.28 -13.95 -11.35
N GLU A 48 -6.13 -13.71 -12.34
CA GLU A 48 -5.76 -13.90 -13.75
C GLU A 48 -4.61 -12.98 -14.15
N LEU A 49 -4.65 -11.71 -13.72
CA LEU A 49 -3.59 -10.76 -13.98
C LEU A 49 -2.28 -11.19 -13.29
N LYS A 50 -2.35 -11.78 -12.09
CA LYS A 50 -1.18 -12.34 -11.42
C LYS A 50 -0.64 -13.59 -12.13
N ASP A 51 -1.51 -14.48 -12.58
CA ASP A 51 -1.09 -15.70 -13.28
C ASP A 51 -0.43 -15.34 -14.63
N GLN A 52 -0.79 -14.21 -15.25
CA GLN A 52 -0.12 -13.68 -16.46
C GLN A 52 1.27 -13.09 -16.19
N GLU A 53 1.61 -12.72 -14.94
CA GLU A 53 2.95 -12.25 -14.53
C GLU A 53 4.02 -13.29 -14.89
N ASP A 54 3.74 -14.56 -14.62
CA ASP A 54 4.64 -15.69 -14.87
C ASP A 54 4.84 -15.94 -16.38
N ASP A 55 3.83 -15.61 -17.18
CA ASP A 55 3.81 -15.80 -18.64
C ASP A 55 4.25 -14.55 -19.43
N GLY A 56 4.52 -13.42 -18.74
CA GLY A 56 4.93 -12.15 -19.35
C GLY A 56 3.85 -11.47 -20.19
N GLY A 57 2.57 -11.72 -19.87
CA GLY A 57 1.41 -11.28 -20.64
C GLY A 57 0.67 -10.07 -20.04
N ALA A 58 -0.01 -9.31 -20.90
CA ALA A 58 -0.96 -8.27 -20.48
C ALA A 58 -2.39 -8.83 -20.46
N LEU A 59 -3.20 -8.40 -19.48
CA LEU A 59 -4.61 -8.78 -19.36
C LEU A 59 -5.53 -7.61 -19.69
N ASP A 60 -6.54 -7.88 -20.53
CA ASP A 60 -7.68 -6.98 -20.70
C ASP A 60 -8.68 -7.20 -19.55
N MET A 61 -8.74 -6.25 -18.62
CA MET A 61 -9.59 -6.43 -17.44
C MET A 61 -11.07 -6.24 -17.74
N ALA A 62 -11.44 -5.61 -18.86
CA ALA A 62 -12.84 -5.50 -19.27
C ALA A 62 -13.33 -6.88 -19.73
N VAL A 63 -12.54 -7.56 -20.57
CA VAL A 63 -12.83 -8.95 -20.99
C VAL A 63 -12.87 -9.89 -19.79
N CYS A 64 -11.92 -9.77 -18.86
CA CYS A 64 -11.96 -10.56 -17.64
C CYS A 64 -13.19 -10.24 -16.77
N SER A 65 -13.60 -8.97 -16.65
CA SER A 65 -14.77 -8.60 -15.86
C SER A 65 -16.06 -9.21 -16.43
N GLU A 66 -16.18 -9.33 -17.76
CA GLU A 66 -17.31 -10.00 -18.41
C GLU A 66 -17.40 -11.50 -18.06
N LYS A 67 -16.26 -12.18 -17.88
CA LYS A 67 -16.23 -13.59 -17.43
C LYS A 67 -16.86 -13.78 -16.05
N TYR A 68 -16.77 -12.75 -15.19
CA TYR A 68 -17.26 -12.77 -13.83
C TYR A 68 -18.53 -11.95 -13.60
N LYS A 69 -19.21 -11.49 -14.67
CA LYS A 69 -20.38 -10.59 -14.57
C LYS A 69 -21.51 -11.10 -13.67
N ASP A 70 -21.65 -12.41 -13.53
CA ASP A 70 -22.69 -13.05 -12.71
C ASP A 70 -22.33 -13.09 -11.21
N ILE A 71 -21.10 -12.70 -10.84
CA ILE A 71 -20.65 -12.61 -9.46
C ILE A 71 -20.78 -11.16 -8.99
N VAL A 72 -21.60 -10.95 -7.95
CA VAL A 72 -21.86 -9.61 -7.42
C VAL A 72 -20.64 -9.04 -6.71
N VAL A 73 -20.18 -7.87 -7.17
CA VAL A 73 -19.19 -7.04 -6.47
C VAL A 73 -19.89 -6.15 -5.45
N LYS A 74 -19.37 -6.13 -4.22
CA LYS A 74 -19.88 -5.27 -3.13
C LYS A 74 -18.84 -4.25 -2.73
N LYS A 75 -19.27 -3.02 -2.42
CA LYS A 75 -18.39 -2.02 -1.81
C LYS A 75 -18.26 -2.29 -0.31
N THR A 76 -17.04 -2.26 0.20
CA THR A 76 -16.76 -2.35 1.64
C THR A 76 -16.88 -0.96 2.29
N PRO A 77 -17.12 -0.86 3.62
CA PRO A 77 -17.25 0.43 4.31
C PRO A 77 -16.02 1.34 4.20
N ASP A 78 -14.84 0.74 4.01
CA ASP A 78 -13.56 1.42 3.86
C ASP A 78 -13.19 1.77 2.41
N GLY A 79 -14.13 1.60 1.46
CA GLY A 79 -14.00 2.02 0.06
C GLY A 79 -13.36 0.98 -0.87
N GLY A 80 -13.24 -0.27 -0.43
CA GLY A 80 -12.78 -1.39 -1.25
C GLY A 80 -13.91 -2.07 -2.04
N TYR A 81 -13.50 -3.00 -2.89
CA TYR A 81 -14.34 -3.82 -3.75
C TYR A 81 -14.15 -5.29 -3.39
N TYR A 82 -15.21 -5.92 -2.91
CA TYR A 82 -15.27 -7.31 -2.48
C TYR A 82 -15.96 -8.18 -3.53
N ALA A 83 -15.39 -9.34 -3.84
CA ALA A 83 -16.05 -10.41 -4.56
C ALA A 83 -15.81 -11.77 -3.89
N LYS A 84 -16.85 -12.59 -3.82
CA LYS A 84 -16.73 -13.98 -3.37
C LYS A 84 -16.22 -14.84 -4.52
N ARG A 85 -15.32 -15.78 -4.25
CA ARG A 85 -14.89 -16.76 -5.26
C ARG A 85 -16.05 -17.74 -5.57
N PRO A 86 -16.17 -18.24 -6.81
CA PRO A 86 -17.16 -19.25 -7.15
C PRO A 86 -16.98 -20.50 -6.28
N VAL A 87 -18.07 -21.25 -6.10
CA VAL A 87 -17.99 -22.55 -5.42
C VAL A 87 -17.32 -23.57 -6.33
N ASP A 88 -16.64 -24.54 -5.74
CA ASP A 88 -16.03 -25.63 -6.50
C ASP A 88 -17.10 -26.63 -7.02
N ALA A 89 -16.66 -27.66 -7.75
CA ALA A 89 -17.54 -28.70 -8.27
C ALA A 89 -18.28 -29.50 -7.18
N THR A 90 -17.84 -29.42 -5.93
CA THR A 90 -18.45 -30.07 -4.77
C THR A 90 -19.34 -29.11 -3.95
N GLY A 91 -19.47 -27.85 -4.37
CA GLY A 91 -20.25 -26.82 -3.69
C GLY A 91 -19.51 -26.12 -2.54
N GLN A 92 -18.21 -26.34 -2.36
CA GLN A 92 -17.42 -25.72 -1.29
C GLN A 92 -17.03 -24.28 -1.64
N THR A 93 -16.95 -23.43 -0.61
CA THR A 93 -16.68 -22.00 -0.76
C THR A 93 -15.18 -21.72 -0.87
N GLN A 94 -14.71 -21.28 -2.03
CA GLN A 94 -13.27 -21.09 -2.27
C GLN A 94 -12.66 -19.80 -1.66
N GLY A 95 -13.39 -19.08 -0.80
CA GLY A 95 -12.95 -17.82 -0.19
C GLY A 95 -13.41 -16.55 -0.93
N TYR A 96 -12.59 -15.49 -0.88
CA TYR A 96 -12.94 -14.17 -1.42
C TYR A 96 -11.70 -13.35 -1.78
N VAL A 97 -11.91 -12.30 -2.57
CA VAL A 97 -10.90 -11.27 -2.84
C VAL A 97 -11.50 -9.90 -2.53
N VAL A 98 -10.73 -9.07 -1.84
CA VAL A 98 -11.00 -7.64 -1.67
C VAL A 98 -9.82 -6.88 -2.21
N TYR A 99 -10.07 -5.80 -2.96
CA TYR A 99 -9.05 -4.78 -3.16
C TYR A 99 -9.57 -3.40 -2.81
N LYS A 100 -8.69 -2.56 -2.31
CA LYS A 100 -8.94 -1.14 -2.07
C LYS A 100 -7.98 -0.31 -2.89
N PRO A 101 -8.48 0.59 -3.75
CA PRO A 101 -7.63 1.54 -4.46
C PRO A 101 -6.81 2.40 -3.48
N VAL A 102 -5.51 2.54 -3.75
CA VAL A 102 -4.60 3.40 -2.99
C VAL A 102 -4.31 4.67 -3.79
N GLY A 103 -4.02 4.54 -5.08
CA GLY A 103 -3.75 5.69 -5.95
C GLY A 103 -3.10 5.30 -7.26
N THR A 104 -2.72 6.30 -8.04
CA THR A 104 -1.92 6.11 -9.27
C THR A 104 -0.64 6.94 -9.24
N LEU A 105 0.42 6.41 -9.85
CA LEU A 105 1.69 7.08 -10.09
C LEU A 105 1.86 7.28 -11.59
N ASP A 106 2.19 8.51 -12.00
CA ASP A 106 2.43 8.92 -13.38
C ASP A 106 1.34 8.53 -14.37
N LYS A 107 0.13 8.28 -13.86
CA LYS A 107 -1.02 7.71 -14.59
C LYS A 107 -0.75 6.34 -15.23
N ALA A 108 0.41 5.74 -14.96
CA ALA A 108 0.90 4.51 -15.58
C ALA A 108 0.95 3.34 -14.59
N MET A 109 1.06 3.60 -13.29
CA MET A 109 1.02 2.56 -12.27
C MET A 109 -0.16 2.77 -11.34
N GLU A 110 -0.89 1.70 -11.05
CA GLU A 110 -2.00 1.64 -10.10
C GLU A 110 -1.52 0.93 -8.84
N LEU A 111 -1.84 1.50 -7.67
CA LEU A 111 -1.55 0.91 -6.38
C LEU A 111 -2.84 0.43 -5.72
N LEU A 112 -2.86 -0.82 -5.28
CA LEU A 112 -4.01 -1.44 -4.63
C LEU A 112 -3.58 -2.13 -3.33
N LEU A 113 -4.36 -1.99 -2.26
CA LEU A 113 -4.27 -2.91 -1.12
C LEU A 113 -5.19 -4.09 -1.39
N VAL A 114 -4.64 -5.30 -1.43
CA VAL A 114 -5.38 -6.52 -1.73
C VAL A 114 -5.40 -7.44 -0.52
N HIS A 115 -6.59 -7.90 -0.16
CA HIS A 115 -6.82 -8.97 0.80
C HIS A 115 -7.36 -10.19 0.06
N ASP A 116 -6.54 -11.23 -0.08
CA ASP A 116 -6.91 -12.48 -0.73
C ASP A 116 -7.06 -13.60 0.29
N LYS A 117 -8.26 -14.20 0.32
CA LYS A 117 -8.56 -15.38 1.12
C LYS A 117 -8.87 -16.55 0.19
N GLY A 118 -7.99 -17.55 0.22
CA GLY A 118 -8.25 -18.86 -0.39
C GLY A 118 -9.06 -19.79 0.52
N ASP A 119 -9.38 -20.98 0.01
CA ASP A 119 -10.26 -21.97 0.64
C ASP A 119 -9.77 -22.43 2.03
N GLN A 120 -8.49 -22.78 2.15
CA GLN A 120 -7.88 -23.29 3.39
C GLN A 120 -6.77 -22.39 3.97
N GLN A 121 -6.60 -21.19 3.43
CA GLN A 121 -5.54 -20.27 3.85
C GLN A 121 -6.12 -19.10 4.66
N GLY A 122 -5.32 -18.57 5.59
CA GLY A 122 -5.60 -17.27 6.20
C GLY A 122 -5.64 -16.17 5.14
N THR A 123 -6.35 -15.08 5.41
CA THR A 123 -6.37 -13.93 4.52
C THR A 123 -4.96 -13.32 4.44
N LYS A 124 -4.41 -13.23 3.22
CA LYS A 124 -3.14 -12.58 2.95
C LYS A 124 -3.39 -11.15 2.49
N ALA A 125 -2.64 -10.21 3.04
CA ALA A 125 -2.71 -8.80 2.68
C ALA A 125 -1.44 -8.40 1.92
N SER A 126 -1.55 -7.67 0.82
CA SER A 126 -0.40 -7.21 0.03
C SER A 126 -0.73 -5.90 -0.69
N VAL A 127 0.27 -5.05 -0.93
CA VAL A 127 0.09 -3.89 -1.81
C VAL A 127 0.54 -4.28 -3.21
N TYR A 128 -0.37 -4.25 -4.19
CA TYR A 128 -0.06 -4.51 -5.59
C TYR A 128 0.29 -3.22 -6.31
N VAL A 129 1.29 -3.30 -7.17
CA VAL A 129 1.62 -2.30 -8.19
C VAL A 129 1.28 -2.90 -9.53
N ILE A 130 0.36 -2.27 -10.24
CA ILE A 130 -0.14 -2.73 -11.53
C ILE A 130 0.26 -1.74 -12.61
N GLY A 131 0.95 -2.19 -13.65
CA GLY A 131 1.26 -1.41 -14.83
C GLY A 131 0.03 -1.23 -15.73
N ARG A 132 -0.17 -0.02 -16.25
CA ARG A 132 -1.17 0.26 -17.28
C ARG A 132 -0.50 0.31 -18.64
N LEU A 133 -1.10 -0.35 -19.63
CA LEU A 133 -0.67 -0.29 -21.02
C LEU A 133 -1.72 0.44 -21.89
N PRO A 134 -1.91 1.77 -21.68
CA PRO A 134 -2.96 2.51 -22.36
C PRO A 134 -2.79 2.56 -23.90
N HIS A 135 -1.59 2.27 -24.40
CA HIS A 135 -1.28 2.21 -25.83
C HIS A 135 -1.83 0.94 -26.51
N LEU A 136 -2.07 -0.15 -25.76
CA LEU A 136 -2.76 -1.33 -26.28
C LEU A 136 -4.27 -1.11 -26.23
N ASN A 137 -4.80 -0.85 -25.02
CA ASN A 137 -6.14 -0.33 -24.79
C ASN A 137 -6.21 0.29 -23.38
N PRO A 138 -7.21 1.16 -23.09
CA PRO A 138 -7.31 1.85 -21.79
C PRO A 138 -7.48 0.92 -20.58
N ASP A 139 -7.95 -0.30 -20.84
CA ASP A 139 -8.24 -1.35 -19.87
C ASP A 139 -7.17 -2.45 -19.80
N SER A 140 -6.06 -2.27 -20.51
CA SER A 140 -4.99 -3.24 -20.54
C SER A 140 -4.07 -2.99 -19.37
N ARG A 141 -3.93 -4.02 -18.54
CA ARG A 141 -3.03 -4.03 -17.39
C ARG A 141 -1.94 -5.04 -17.68
N ASP A 142 -0.74 -4.69 -17.27
CA ASP A 142 0.44 -5.55 -17.32
C ASP A 142 1.07 -5.52 -15.93
N PHE A 143 1.89 -6.53 -15.64
CA PHE A 143 2.82 -6.53 -14.52
C PHE A 143 2.15 -6.26 -13.15
N ILE A 144 1.88 -7.32 -12.40
CA ILE A 144 1.68 -7.19 -10.95
C ILE A 144 3.02 -7.41 -10.29
N THR A 145 3.50 -6.43 -9.52
CA THR A 145 4.48 -6.71 -8.46
C THR A 145 3.87 -6.37 -7.11
N SER A 146 4.33 -7.01 -6.04
CA SER A 146 3.88 -6.71 -4.69
C SER A 146 4.91 -5.89 -3.91
N LEU A 147 4.49 -4.74 -3.40
CA LEU A 147 5.26 -3.97 -2.42
C LEU A 147 4.90 -4.46 -1.03
N GLY A 148 5.69 -5.42 -0.55
CA GLY A 148 5.52 -6.02 0.76
C GLY A 148 4.37 -7.02 0.79
N GLU A 149 4.69 -8.21 1.27
CA GLU A 149 3.69 -9.15 1.76
C GLU A 149 3.46 -8.87 3.24
N GLY A 150 2.20 -8.76 3.65
CA GLY A 150 1.85 -8.73 5.06
C GLY A 150 1.95 -10.13 5.67
N GLY A 151 2.30 -10.18 6.95
CA GLY A 151 2.02 -11.35 7.77
C GLY A 151 0.51 -11.58 7.94
N VAL A 152 0.12 -12.43 8.90
CA VAL A 152 -1.29 -12.82 9.09
C VAL A 152 -1.83 -12.21 10.37
N GLY A 153 -2.96 -11.48 10.27
CA GLY A 153 -3.63 -10.89 11.42
C GLY A 153 -2.72 -9.91 12.18
N CYS A 154 -2.59 -10.11 13.50
CA CYS A 154 -1.76 -9.28 14.38
C CYS A 154 -0.25 -9.51 14.20
N ASN A 155 0.16 -10.51 13.41
CA ASN A 155 1.56 -10.87 13.22
C ASN A 155 2.08 -10.26 11.92
N GLY A 156 1.88 -8.94 11.73
CA GLY A 156 2.37 -8.24 10.55
C GLY A 156 1.37 -8.12 9.40
N GLY A 157 0.08 -8.37 9.62
CA GLY A 157 -0.94 -8.22 8.57
C GLY A 157 -1.17 -6.75 8.21
N ILE A 158 -1.20 -6.44 6.91
CA ILE A 158 -1.43 -5.07 6.44
C ILE A 158 -2.89 -4.66 6.71
N GLN A 159 -3.05 -3.61 7.51
CA GLN A 159 -4.34 -3.02 7.82
C GLN A 159 -4.74 -1.99 6.76
N SER A 160 -3.80 -1.13 6.38
CA SER A 160 -4.08 0.05 5.55
C SER A 160 -2.86 0.38 4.68
N ALA A 161 -3.10 1.02 3.54
CA ALA A 161 -2.06 1.58 2.69
C ALA A 161 -2.54 2.93 2.13
N ARG A 162 -1.65 3.92 2.08
CA ARG A 162 -1.94 5.27 1.59
C ARG A 162 -0.75 5.83 0.82
N LEU A 163 -1.02 6.40 -0.35
CA LEU A 163 -0.03 7.13 -1.12
C LEU A 163 -0.02 8.58 -0.64
N VAL A 164 1.08 8.99 -0.01
CA VAL A 164 1.21 10.32 0.60
C VAL A 164 1.79 11.33 -0.40
N SER A 165 2.71 10.86 -1.26
CA SER A 165 3.27 11.61 -2.38
C SER A 165 3.64 10.68 -3.52
N GLU A 166 4.12 11.24 -4.64
CA GLU A 166 4.71 10.50 -5.75
C GLU A 166 5.91 9.62 -5.35
N ALA A 167 6.53 9.90 -4.20
CA ALA A 167 7.69 9.19 -3.70
C ALA A 167 7.38 8.32 -2.47
N ILE A 168 6.28 8.57 -1.76
CA ILE A 168 6.07 8.01 -0.42
C ILE A 168 4.76 7.23 -0.37
N LEU A 169 4.90 5.92 -0.14
CA LEU A 169 3.80 5.01 0.22
C LEU A 169 3.91 4.64 1.70
N GLU A 170 2.85 4.87 2.46
CA GLU A 170 2.77 4.45 3.86
C GLU A 170 1.83 3.25 3.99
N VAL A 171 2.28 2.23 4.72
CA VAL A 171 1.57 0.98 4.97
C VAL A 171 1.49 0.75 6.47
N ASP A 172 0.26 0.68 6.99
CA ASP A 172 0.03 0.37 8.40
C ASP A 172 -0.09 -1.14 8.58
N ILE A 173 0.74 -1.67 9.46
CA ILE A 173 0.89 -3.09 9.72
C ILE A 173 0.40 -3.39 11.13
N ASN A 174 -0.51 -4.34 11.29
CA ASN A 174 -0.95 -4.80 12.60
C ASN A 174 0.18 -5.52 13.33
N VAL A 175 0.31 -5.23 14.63
CA VAL A 175 1.35 -5.83 15.47
C VAL A 175 0.79 -6.40 16.78
N ASN A 176 1.38 -7.49 17.22
CA ASN A 176 1.38 -7.98 18.60
C ASN A 176 2.68 -7.53 19.30
N PRO A 177 2.84 -7.71 20.63
CA PRO A 177 4.05 -7.30 21.34
C PRO A 177 5.33 -7.90 20.78
N ALA A 178 5.32 -9.19 20.43
CA ALA A 178 6.51 -9.88 19.94
C ALA A 178 6.96 -9.35 18.56
N THR A 179 6.02 -9.10 17.66
CA THR A 179 6.25 -8.52 16.32
C THR A 179 6.75 -7.09 16.45
N LEU A 180 6.17 -6.31 17.36
CA LEU A 180 6.62 -4.95 17.65
C LEU A 180 8.05 -4.97 18.20
N MET A 181 8.36 -5.78 19.20
CA MET A 181 9.71 -5.89 19.78
C MET A 181 10.76 -6.47 18.82
N ALA A 182 10.33 -7.21 17.79
CA ALA A 182 11.23 -7.64 16.72
C ALA A 182 11.73 -6.47 15.85
N LEU A 183 11.02 -5.34 15.78
CA LEU A 183 11.43 -4.14 15.02
C LEU A 183 12.74 -3.55 15.55
N ASP A 184 12.87 -3.42 16.88
CA ASP A 184 14.04 -2.82 17.53
C ASP A 184 15.33 -3.62 17.20
N LYS A 185 15.22 -4.95 17.13
CA LYS A 185 16.35 -5.82 16.78
C LYS A 185 16.84 -5.65 15.34
N LEU A 186 15.98 -5.15 14.44
CA LEU A 186 16.31 -4.93 13.05
C LEU A 186 16.95 -3.55 12.82
N ASN A 187 16.52 -2.52 13.57
CA ASN A 187 17.17 -1.21 13.54
C ASN A 187 18.61 -1.23 14.10
N LYS A 188 18.91 -2.11 15.06
CA LYS A 188 20.25 -2.24 15.66
C LYS A 188 21.29 -2.92 14.77
N LYS A 189 20.91 -3.51 13.63
CA LYS A 189 21.85 -3.99 12.60
C LYS A 189 22.12 -2.87 11.58
N THR A 190 22.81 -1.82 12.03
CA THR A 190 23.42 -0.85 11.13
C THR A 190 24.93 -0.90 11.31
N PRO A 191 25.67 -1.41 10.32
CA PRO A 191 26.71 -0.56 9.76
C PRO A 191 26.55 -0.43 8.24
N ALA A 192 26.85 0.79 7.78
CA ALA A 192 27.24 1.19 6.43
C ALA A 192 26.83 0.26 5.25
N LEU A 193 25.95 0.80 4.41
CA LEU A 193 25.73 0.45 3.00
C LEU A 193 26.38 -0.86 2.52
N SER A 194 25.61 -1.94 2.53
CA SER A 194 25.70 -2.95 1.49
C SER A 194 24.34 -3.05 0.83
N LYS A 195 24.29 -2.74 -0.46
CA LYS A 195 23.10 -2.61 -1.35
C LYS A 195 22.33 -3.92 -1.59
N THR A 196 22.25 -4.80 -0.60
CA THR A 196 21.64 -6.13 -0.75
C THR A 196 20.87 -6.62 0.48
N VAL A 197 20.66 -5.78 1.48
CA VAL A 197 19.74 -6.14 2.58
C VAL A 197 18.32 -5.73 2.18
N ALA A 198 17.57 -6.75 1.79
CA ALA A 198 16.26 -6.71 1.18
C ALA A 198 15.26 -5.76 1.87
N VAL A 199 14.55 -5.03 0.99
CA VAL A 199 13.34 -4.18 1.12
C VAL A 199 12.17 -5.01 1.70
N SER A 200 12.42 -5.73 2.79
CA SER A 200 11.67 -6.93 3.15
C SER A 200 11.72 -7.26 4.64
N SER A 201 12.65 -6.66 5.40
CA SER A 201 13.06 -7.20 6.71
C SER A 201 11.95 -7.23 7.77
N LEU A 202 10.82 -6.57 7.50
CA LEU A 202 9.64 -6.56 8.36
C LEU A 202 8.31 -6.83 7.67
N SER A 203 8.33 -6.96 6.35
CA SER A 203 7.25 -7.66 5.64
C SER A 203 7.41 -9.18 5.76
N LEU A 204 8.61 -9.69 6.10
CA LEU A 204 8.94 -11.09 5.87
C LEU A 204 9.79 -11.67 7.01
N LYS A 205 9.26 -11.71 8.23
CA LYS A 205 9.66 -12.81 9.11
C LYS A 205 8.88 -14.04 8.68
N PRO A 206 9.55 -15.14 8.24
CA PRO A 206 8.83 -16.36 7.91
C PRO A 206 8.00 -16.77 9.12
N LYS A 207 6.78 -17.29 8.88
CA LYS A 207 5.78 -17.60 9.92
C LYS A 207 6.38 -18.32 11.14
N ASN A 208 7.34 -19.20 10.92
CA ASN A 208 8.05 -19.97 11.95
C ASN A 208 9.01 -19.17 12.86
N THR A 209 9.31 -17.92 12.54
CA THR A 209 10.15 -17.00 13.35
C THR A 209 9.34 -15.90 14.02
N LEU A 210 8.06 -15.78 13.65
CA LEU A 210 7.10 -14.99 14.39
C LEU A 210 6.64 -15.82 15.58
N ASP A 211 6.43 -15.14 16.69
CA ASP A 211 5.86 -15.76 17.86
C ASP A 211 4.40 -16.13 17.54
N ASP A 212 4.16 -17.41 17.25
CA ASP A 212 2.85 -17.97 16.92
C ASP A 212 1.93 -18.06 18.16
N ARG A 213 2.36 -17.56 19.33
CA ARG A 213 1.49 -17.43 20.50
C ARG A 213 0.29 -16.52 20.15
N PRO A 214 -0.94 -16.91 20.53
CA PRO A 214 -2.16 -16.14 20.27
C PRO A 214 -2.20 -14.88 21.14
N THR A 215 -1.40 -13.89 20.78
CA THR A 215 -1.37 -12.56 21.41
C THR A 215 -2.32 -11.64 20.65
N THR A 216 -2.98 -10.74 21.38
CA THR A 216 -3.93 -9.78 20.82
C THR A 216 -3.19 -8.71 20.01
N CYS A 217 -3.86 -8.17 18.98
CA CYS A 217 -3.38 -6.98 18.30
C CYS A 217 -3.29 -5.85 19.34
N ILE A 218 -2.13 -5.21 19.45
CA ILE A 218 -1.90 -4.10 20.39
C ILE A 218 -1.89 -2.74 19.69
N GLY A 219 -1.89 -2.76 18.35
CA GLY A 219 -1.76 -1.55 17.57
C GLY A 219 -1.27 -1.80 16.16
N THR A 220 -0.82 -0.73 15.54
CA THR A 220 -0.21 -0.75 14.22
C THR A 220 1.12 -0.02 14.18
N VAL A 221 1.91 -0.36 13.18
CA VAL A 221 3.16 0.30 12.87
C VAL A 221 3.12 0.78 11.43
N THR A 222 3.41 2.07 11.23
CA THR A 222 3.49 2.66 9.89
C THR A 222 4.87 2.43 9.32
N LYS A 223 4.92 1.60 8.26
CA LYS A 223 6.07 1.43 7.38
C LYS A 223 5.98 2.40 6.22
N THR A 224 7.07 3.10 5.93
CA THR A 224 7.20 4.04 4.83
C THR A 224 8.08 3.41 3.74
N TYR A 225 7.61 3.46 2.50
CA TYR A 225 8.34 3.07 1.30
C TYR A 225 8.68 4.30 0.48
N ASP A 226 9.97 4.52 0.24
CA ASP A 226 10.47 5.47 -0.74
C ASP A 226 10.49 4.79 -2.11
N LEU A 227 9.51 5.13 -2.94
CA LEU A 227 9.27 4.56 -4.26
C LEU A 227 10.32 4.99 -5.29
N LEU A 228 11.04 6.10 -5.05
CA LEU A 228 12.06 6.61 -5.96
C LEU A 228 13.43 6.01 -5.66
N ASN A 229 13.76 5.87 -4.38
CA ASN A 229 15.07 5.40 -3.93
C ASN A 229 15.06 3.94 -3.46
N ASN A 230 13.91 3.26 -3.55
CA ASN A 230 13.70 1.88 -3.07
C ASN A 230 14.14 1.72 -1.60
N GLY A 231 13.82 2.72 -0.79
CA GLY A 231 14.14 2.78 0.64
C GLY A 231 12.95 2.40 1.51
N GLU A 232 13.21 1.87 2.69
CA GLU A 232 12.16 1.57 3.67
C GLU A 232 12.53 2.11 5.05
N SER A 233 11.53 2.61 5.77
CA SER A 233 11.70 3.04 7.15
C SER A 233 10.43 2.84 7.98
N TYR A 234 10.57 2.95 9.29
CA TYR A 234 9.45 3.01 10.23
C TYR A 234 9.27 4.44 10.69
N ALA A 235 8.01 4.88 10.77
CA ALA A 235 7.70 6.24 11.17
C ALA A 235 7.02 6.27 12.54
N TRP A 236 5.98 5.44 12.71
CA TRP A 236 5.05 5.57 13.83
C TRP A 236 4.64 4.21 14.39
N VAL A 237 4.44 4.16 15.69
CA VAL A 237 3.77 3.06 16.40
C VAL A 237 2.50 3.61 17.03
N HIS A 238 1.35 3.11 16.62
CA HIS A 238 0.04 3.51 17.12
C HIS A 238 -0.54 2.42 18.01
N PHE A 239 -0.81 2.73 19.28
CA PHE A 239 -1.42 1.79 20.22
C PHE A 239 -2.94 1.94 20.25
N ILE A 240 -3.66 0.81 20.20
CA ILE A 240 -5.12 0.82 20.35
C ILE A 240 -5.52 0.97 21.82
N LYS A 241 -6.62 1.70 22.06
CA LYS A 241 -7.15 2.04 23.39
C LYS A 241 -7.70 0.84 24.17
N GLU A 242 -7.89 -0.31 23.53
CA GLU A 242 -8.78 -1.33 24.09
C GLU A 242 -8.11 -2.23 25.14
N ASN A 243 -8.46 -1.94 26.40
CA ASN A 243 -8.49 -2.85 27.55
C ASN A 243 -9.43 -4.06 27.29
N THR A 244 -9.20 -4.88 26.26
CA THR A 244 -10.08 -5.99 25.93
C THR A 244 -9.34 -7.32 25.73
N ARG A 245 -8.63 -7.74 26.77
CA ARG A 245 -8.75 -9.06 27.42
C ARG A 245 -7.68 -9.17 28.48
N VAL A 246 -8.05 -9.69 29.65
CA VAL A 246 -7.09 -10.17 30.65
C VAL A 246 -6.22 -11.19 29.93
N ALA A 247 -5.04 -10.77 29.47
CA ALA A 247 -4.11 -11.68 28.85
C ALA A 247 -3.67 -12.68 29.92
N LEU A 248 -3.85 -13.98 29.67
CA LEU A 248 -3.32 -15.03 30.53
C LEU A 248 -1.79 -15.19 30.36
N ASP A 249 -1.20 -14.51 29.37
CA ASP A 249 0.24 -14.54 29.09
C ASP A 249 0.97 -13.46 29.90
N PRO A 250 1.87 -13.84 30.83
CA PRO A 250 2.67 -12.89 31.61
C PRO A 250 3.48 -11.91 30.74
N TYR A 251 3.88 -12.32 29.53
CA TYR A 251 4.61 -11.48 28.60
C TYR A 251 3.74 -10.32 28.08
N GLN A 252 2.48 -10.62 27.72
CA GLN A 252 1.51 -9.62 27.29
C GLN A 252 1.10 -8.71 28.46
N GLN A 253 0.92 -9.28 29.65
CA GLN A 253 0.55 -8.50 30.82
C GLN A 253 1.62 -7.44 31.18
N CYS A 254 2.89 -7.84 31.21
CA CYS A 254 3.98 -6.88 31.45
C CYS A 254 4.09 -5.83 30.34
N PHE A 255 3.84 -6.24 29.09
CA PHE A 255 3.78 -5.30 27.97
C PHE A 255 2.68 -4.24 28.16
N ASP A 256 1.47 -4.68 28.51
CA ASP A 256 0.31 -3.82 28.68
C ASP A 256 0.51 -2.84 29.85
N ASP A 257 1.07 -3.31 30.97
CA ASP A 257 1.43 -2.48 32.12
C ASP A 257 2.43 -1.39 31.72
N LEU A 258 3.49 -1.74 30.97
CA LEU A 258 4.47 -0.78 30.51
C LEU A 258 3.90 0.24 29.51
N VAL A 259 3.00 -0.19 28.62
CA VAL A 259 2.29 0.72 27.71
C VAL A 259 1.40 1.70 28.48
N ALA A 260 0.71 1.22 29.52
CA ALA A 260 -0.12 2.07 30.37
C ALA A 260 0.71 3.15 31.11
N ASP A 261 1.92 2.80 31.55
CA ASP A 261 2.81 3.71 32.26
C ASP A 261 3.54 4.70 31.32
N PHE A 262 4.06 4.23 30.20
CA PHE A 262 4.94 5.00 29.32
C PHE A 262 4.20 5.78 28.22
N VAL A 263 3.12 5.21 27.64
CA VAL A 263 2.47 5.75 26.43
C VAL A 263 1.07 6.28 26.68
N LYS A 264 0.28 5.65 27.57
CA LYS A 264 -1.15 5.97 27.80
C LYS A 264 -1.99 5.97 26.50
N PRO A 265 -2.42 4.79 26.01
CA PRO A 265 -3.25 4.67 24.80
C PRO A 265 -4.55 5.50 24.81
N PRO A 266 -5.09 5.92 23.64
CA PRO A 266 -4.57 5.70 22.30
C PRO A 266 -3.60 6.82 21.92
N GLN A 267 -2.31 6.54 21.97
CA GLN A 267 -1.28 7.47 21.53
C GLN A 267 -0.43 6.83 20.44
N THR A 268 0.11 7.70 19.60
CA THR A 268 1.08 7.36 18.58
C THR A 268 2.45 7.85 19.06
N ILE A 269 3.43 6.96 19.06
CA ILE A 269 4.82 7.32 19.37
C ILE A 269 5.67 7.25 18.10
N ASN A 270 6.71 8.06 18.04
CA ASN A 270 7.71 7.99 16.98
C ASN A 270 8.72 6.85 17.25
N MET A 271 9.64 6.63 16.31
CA MET A 271 10.65 5.57 16.47
C MET A 271 11.69 5.81 17.58
N GLN A 272 11.95 7.06 17.96
CA GLN A 272 12.89 7.38 19.04
C GLN A 272 12.29 7.01 20.40
N ASP A 273 11.04 7.39 20.63
CA ASP A 273 10.27 7.02 21.81
C ASP A 273 10.06 5.50 21.88
N PHE A 274 9.88 4.87 20.71
CA PHE A 274 9.78 3.41 20.62
C PHE A 274 11.08 2.69 21.01
N GLU A 275 12.26 3.21 20.65
CA GLU A 275 13.53 2.65 21.10
C GLU A 275 13.69 2.71 22.63
N ILE A 276 13.22 3.79 23.25
CA ILE A 276 13.21 3.93 24.71
C ILE A 276 12.28 2.90 25.32
N PHE A 277 11.05 2.81 24.80
CA PHE A 277 10.07 1.82 25.22
C PHE A 277 10.60 0.38 25.10
N SER A 278 11.26 0.03 23.99
CA SER A 278 11.79 -1.32 23.76
C SER A 278 12.92 -1.69 24.74
N ARG A 279 13.74 -0.71 25.16
CA ARG A 279 14.76 -0.91 26.20
C ARG A 279 14.12 -1.17 27.56
N LEU A 280 13.12 -0.37 27.95
CA LEU A 280 12.36 -0.56 29.18
C LEU A 280 11.69 -1.94 29.21
N PHE A 281 11.04 -2.32 28.10
CA PHE A 281 10.43 -3.63 27.94
C PHE A 281 11.45 -4.77 28.12
N SER A 282 12.64 -4.63 27.53
CA SER A 282 13.69 -5.63 27.65
C SER A 282 14.22 -5.76 29.09
N SER A 283 14.27 -4.67 29.86
CA SER A 283 14.72 -4.72 31.26
C SER A 283 13.66 -5.23 32.23
N GLU A 284 12.39 -4.95 31.97
CA GLU A 284 11.29 -5.20 32.92
C GLU A 284 10.52 -6.49 32.60
N CYS A 285 10.35 -6.82 31.32
CA CYS A 285 9.45 -7.88 30.87
C CYS A 285 10.14 -9.11 30.24
N SER A 286 11.46 -9.08 30.00
CA SER A 286 12.18 -10.19 29.35
C SER A 286 12.94 -11.10 30.33
N LYS A 287 12.39 -11.30 31.54
CA LYS A 287 12.91 -12.23 32.56
C LYS A 287 12.27 -13.61 32.48
#